data_AF-A0A4R3KBK8-F1
#
_entry.id   AF-A0A4R3KBK8-F1
#
_cell.length_a   1.000
_cell.length_b   1.000
_cell.length_c   1.000
_cell.angle_alpha   90.00
_cell.angle_beta   90.00
_cell.angle_gamma   90.00
#
_symmetry.space_group_name_H-M   'P 1'
#
loop_
_entity.id
_entity.type
_entity.pdbx_description
1 polymer ?
#
loop_
_entity_poly.entity_id
_entity_poly.type
_entity_poly.pdbx_seq_one_letter_code
_entity_poly.pdbx_strand_id
1 'polypeptide(L)'
;MRTKVITFAGKTITVEEKKIGELEQLLAKLFPATKGKIKDLGKALDNLEIDWDLLYKKIPAIFPDITETDVKNAYISELEELIQAFIEVNFFGLKKLIPKLVSLVQLGSTQK
;
A
#
# COMPACT_ATOMS: atom_id res chain seq x y z
N MET A 1 18.63 6.59 4.08
CA MET A 1 17.69 5.62 3.53
C MET A 1 16.83 5.14 4.67
N ARG A 2 15.55 5.46 4.65
CA ARG A 2 14.59 5.00 5.66
C ARG A 2 14.21 3.56 5.37
N THR A 3 14.11 2.76 6.42
CA THR A 3 13.68 1.36 6.32
C THR A 3 12.77 1.06 7.50
N LYS A 4 11.77 0.20 7.29
CA LYS A 4 10.93 -0.33 8.36
C LYS A 4 10.76 -1.83 8.17
N VAL A 5 10.99 -2.57 9.24
CA VAL A 5 10.80 -4.02 9.26
C VAL A 5 9.45 -4.30 9.89
N ILE A 6 8.65 -5.13 9.22
CA ILE A 6 7.34 -5.57 9.68
C ILE A 6 7.22 -7.08 9.55
N THR A 7 6.19 -7.64 10.18
CA THR A 7 5.78 -9.04 9.93
C THR A 7 4.50 -9.04 9.11
N PHE A 8 4.47 -9.81 8.03
CA PHE A 8 3.31 -9.96 7.15
C PHE A 8 3.14 -11.43 6.79
N ALA A 9 1.98 -12.02 7.08
CA ALA A 9 1.70 -13.44 6.85
C ALA A 9 2.77 -14.36 7.48
N GLY A 10 3.26 -14.01 8.67
CA GLY A 10 4.32 -14.75 9.37
C GLY A 10 5.73 -14.62 8.78
N LYS A 11 5.94 -13.75 7.78
CA LYS A 11 7.25 -13.45 7.19
C LYS A 11 7.74 -12.07 7.61
N THR A 12 9.04 -11.94 7.81
CA THR A 12 9.67 -10.63 8.03
C THR A 12 9.89 -9.93 6.68
N ILE A 13 9.27 -8.77 6.49
CA ILE A 13 9.39 -7.96 5.28
C ILE A 13 10.12 -6.66 5.62
N THR A 14 11.09 -6.27 4.79
CA THR A 14 11.76 -4.97 4.89
C THR A 14 11.19 -4.00 3.88
N VAL A 15 10.53 -2.95 4.38
CA VAL A 15 10.03 -1.84 3.58
C VAL A 15 11.12 -0.78 3.48
N GLU A 16 11.60 -0.55 2.26
CA GLU A 16 12.69 0.38 1.98
C GLU A 16 12.21 1.66 1.28
N GLU A 17 12.93 2.75 1.52
CA GLU A 17 12.72 4.05 0.86
C GLU A 17 13.10 3.94 -0.62
N LYS A 18 12.11 4.14 -1.48
CA LYS A 18 12.26 4.19 -2.94
C LYS A 18 12.62 5.60 -3.39
N LYS A 19 13.37 5.69 -4.49
CA LYS A 19 13.66 6.98 -5.14
C LYS A 19 12.37 7.59 -5.69
N ILE A 20 12.34 8.92 -5.81
CA ILE A 20 11.17 9.65 -6.33
C ILE A 20 10.73 9.12 -7.71
N GLY A 21 11.66 8.84 -8.62
CA GLY A 21 11.33 8.29 -9.94
C GLY A 21 10.79 6.85 -9.91
N GLU A 22 11.22 6.04 -8.94
CA GLU A 22 10.68 4.69 -8.73
C GLU A 22 9.26 4.76 -8.17
N LEU A 23 9.00 5.71 -7.25
CA LEU A 23 7.67 5.98 -6.74
C LEU A 23 6.73 6.51 -7.82
N GLU A 24 7.19 7.40 -8.70
CA GLU A 24 6.41 7.90 -9.83
C GLU A 24 5.97 6.77 -10.76
N GLN A 25 6.92 5.89 -11.14
CA GLN A 25 6.62 4.71 -11.96
C GLN A 25 5.66 3.74 -11.26
N LEU A 26 5.88 3.50 -9.96
CA LEU A 26 5.03 2.65 -9.15
C LEU A 26 3.60 3.20 -9.07
N LEU A 27 3.44 4.49 -8.80
CA LEU A 27 2.13 5.16 -8.76
C LEU A 27 1.45 5.14 -10.13
N ALA A 28 2.18 5.36 -11.23
CA ALA A 28 1.62 5.27 -12.57
C ALA A 28 1.15 3.84 -12.92
N LYS A 29 1.87 2.82 -12.45
CA LYS A 29 1.52 1.40 -12.66
C LYS A 29 0.32 0.97 -11.81
N LEU A 30 0.26 1.40 -10.56
CA LEU A 30 -0.79 1.01 -9.62
C LEU A 30 -2.06 1.84 -9.79
N PHE A 31 -1.92 3.12 -10.08
CA PHE A 31 -3.02 4.05 -10.24
C PHE A 31 -2.84 4.82 -11.55
N PRO A 32 -3.16 4.21 -12.72
CA PRO A 32 -2.98 4.85 -14.01
C PRO A 32 -3.64 6.22 -14.11
N ALA A 33 -4.76 6.41 -13.40
CA ALA A 33 -5.49 7.67 -13.28
C ALA A 33 -4.64 8.83 -12.70
N THR A 34 -3.63 8.51 -11.87
CA THR A 34 -2.75 9.53 -11.26
C THR A 34 -1.64 9.99 -12.21
N LYS A 35 -1.32 9.22 -13.25
CA LYS A 35 -0.14 9.45 -14.12
C LYS A 35 1.16 9.69 -13.31
N GLY A 36 1.30 9.03 -12.16
CA GLY A 36 2.47 9.18 -11.27
C GLY A 36 2.42 10.40 -10.34
N LYS A 37 1.37 11.22 -10.40
CA LYS A 37 1.26 12.44 -9.61
C LYS A 37 0.71 12.16 -8.21
N ILE A 38 1.54 12.39 -7.21
CA ILE A 38 1.21 12.26 -5.77
C ILE A 38 -0.05 13.07 -5.39
N LYS A 39 -0.23 14.27 -5.94
CA LYS A 39 -1.41 15.13 -5.65
C LYS A 39 -2.75 14.51 -6.07
N ASP A 40 -2.71 13.63 -7.07
CA ASP A 40 -3.90 12.98 -7.62
C ASP A 40 -4.15 11.63 -6.93
N LEU A 41 -3.21 11.17 -6.09
CA LEU A 41 -3.31 9.94 -5.33
C LEU A 41 -4.50 9.94 -4.38
N GLY A 42 -4.75 11.05 -3.68
CA GLY A 42 -5.91 11.15 -2.78
C GLY A 42 -7.24 10.89 -3.49
N LYS A 43 -7.43 11.48 -4.67
CA LYS A 43 -8.63 11.27 -5.49
C LYS A 43 -8.70 9.85 -6.08
N ALA A 44 -7.55 9.31 -6.47
CA ALA A 44 -7.48 7.95 -7.02
C ALA A 44 -7.79 6.89 -5.96
N LEU A 45 -7.43 7.15 -4.70
CA LEU A 45 -7.74 6.31 -3.55
C LEU A 45 -9.22 6.42 -3.15
N ASP A 46 -9.78 7.63 -3.13
CA ASP A 46 -11.21 7.85 -2.82
C ASP A 46 -12.14 7.18 -3.85
N ASN A 47 -11.70 7.10 -5.12
CA ASN A 47 -12.41 6.42 -6.20
C ASN A 47 -12.01 4.94 -6.37
N LEU A 48 -11.09 4.43 -5.54
CA LEU A 48 -10.69 3.03 -5.60
C LEU A 48 -11.72 2.21 -4.85
N GLU A 49 -12.56 1.49 -5.58
CA GLU A 49 -13.23 0.32 -5.01
C GLU A 49 -12.13 -0.69 -4.67
N ILE A 50 -11.77 -0.77 -3.38
CA ILE A 50 -10.79 -1.74 -2.89
C ILE A 50 -11.43 -3.11 -2.96
N ASP A 51 -11.26 -3.78 -4.10
CA ASP A 51 -11.60 -5.19 -4.27
C ASP A 51 -10.45 -6.07 -3.73
N TRP A 52 -10.77 -7.19 -3.11
CA TRP A 52 -9.79 -8.19 -2.65
C TRP A 52 -8.91 -8.68 -3.79
N ASP A 53 -9.48 -8.83 -4.99
CA ASP A 53 -8.76 -9.21 -6.20
C ASP A 53 -7.70 -8.16 -6.60
N LEU A 54 -7.96 -6.90 -6.27
CA LEU A 54 -7.03 -5.79 -6.47
C LEU A 54 -5.85 -5.87 -5.50
N LEU A 55 -6.12 -6.16 -4.22
CA LEU A 55 -5.11 -6.31 -3.18
C LEU A 55 -4.18 -7.49 -3.48
N TYR A 56 -4.76 -8.64 -3.85
CA TYR A 56 -4.05 -9.87 -4.22
C TYR A 56 -3.06 -9.68 -5.37
N LYS A 57 -3.37 -8.79 -6.33
CA LYS A 57 -2.49 -8.49 -7.47
C LYS A 57 -1.52 -7.34 -7.22
N LYS A 58 -1.96 -6.29 -6.52
CA LYS A 58 -1.17 -5.06 -6.34
C LYS A 58 -0.15 -5.16 -5.22
N ILE A 59 -0.45 -5.84 -4.12
CA ILE A 59 0.49 -5.98 -3.01
C ILE A 59 1.77 -6.70 -3.47
N PRO A 60 1.72 -7.86 -4.16
CA PRO A 60 2.92 -8.50 -4.73
C PRO A 60 3.66 -7.64 -5.76
N ALA A 61 2.95 -6.77 -6.49
CA ALA A 61 3.57 -5.86 -7.45
C ALA A 61 4.39 -4.72 -6.80
N ILE A 62 4.06 -4.38 -5.55
CA ILE A 62 4.79 -3.37 -4.75
C ILE A 62 5.90 -4.03 -3.94
N PHE A 63 5.58 -5.18 -3.35
CA PHE A 63 6.43 -5.97 -2.47
C PHE A 63 6.65 -7.34 -3.11
N PRO A 64 7.69 -7.51 -3.95
CA PRO A 64 7.92 -8.77 -4.68
C PRO A 64 8.18 -9.96 -3.75
N ASP A 65 8.54 -9.73 -2.49
CA ASP A 65 8.73 -10.76 -1.46
C ASP A 65 7.41 -11.27 -0.87
N ILE A 66 6.28 -10.63 -1.21
CA ILE A 66 4.93 -11.02 -0.79
C ILE A 66 4.23 -11.69 -1.97
N THR A 67 3.78 -12.92 -1.78
CA THR A 67 2.99 -13.65 -2.79
C THR A 67 1.50 -13.40 -2.60
N GLU A 68 0.70 -13.71 -3.62
CA GLU A 68 -0.77 -13.70 -3.50
C GLU A 68 -1.27 -14.57 -2.33
N THR A 69 -0.62 -15.71 -2.11
CA THR A 69 -0.97 -16.64 -1.02
C THR A 69 -0.69 -16.00 0.35
N ASP A 70 0.39 -15.21 0.46
CA ASP A 70 0.68 -14.47 1.69
C ASP A 70 -0.42 -13.43 1.95
N VAL A 71 -0.86 -12.70 0.93
CA VAL A 71 -1.95 -11.71 1.08
C VAL A 71 -3.27 -12.37 1.50
N LYS A 72 -3.58 -13.57 0.99
CA LYS A 72 -4.79 -14.31 1.39
C LYS A 72 -4.75 -14.83 2.83
N ASN A 73 -3.56 -15.11 3.35
CA ASN A 73 -3.37 -15.62 4.71
C ASN A 73 -3.01 -14.53 5.72
N ALA A 74 -2.87 -13.28 5.28
CA ALA A 74 -2.54 -12.16 6.15
C ALA A 74 -3.77 -11.67 6.92
N TYR A 75 -3.55 -11.27 8.17
CA TYR A 75 -4.57 -10.55 8.93
C TYR A 75 -4.73 -9.13 8.37
N ILE A 76 -5.93 -8.57 8.50
CA ILE A 76 -6.19 -7.17 8.13
C ILE A 76 -5.24 -6.21 8.85
N SER A 77 -4.92 -6.48 10.12
CA SER A 77 -3.93 -5.70 10.88
C SER A 77 -2.53 -5.74 10.27
N GLU A 78 -2.10 -6.87 9.70
CA GLU A 78 -0.81 -6.98 9.00
C GLU A 78 -0.82 -6.20 7.69
N LEU A 79 -1.97 -6.18 6.98
CA LEU A 79 -2.15 -5.36 5.78
C LEU A 79 -2.13 -3.87 6.09
N GLU A 80 -2.82 -3.43 7.15
CA GLU A 80 -2.77 -2.05 7.64
C GLU A 80 -1.34 -1.66 8.03
N GLU A 81 -0.62 -2.52 8.74
CA GLU A 81 0.77 -2.29 9.14
C GLU A 81 1.71 -2.17 7.93
N LEU A 82 1.54 -3.02 6.91
CA LEU A 82 2.30 -2.97 5.66
C LEU A 82 2.07 -1.66 4.91
N ILE A 83 0.81 -1.25 4.79
CA ILE A 83 0.44 0.01 4.13
C ILE A 83 1.00 1.20 4.92
N GLN A 84 0.87 1.20 6.23
CA GLN A 84 1.41 2.24 7.10
C GLN A 84 2.93 2.34 6.97
N ALA A 85 3.63 1.21 7.02
CA ALA A 85 5.09 1.16 6.86
C ALA A 85 5.54 1.73 5.51
N PHE A 86 4.83 1.37 4.43
CA PHE A 86 5.09 1.92 3.10
C PHE A 86 4.94 3.44 3.04
N ILE A 87 3.86 3.97 3.61
CA ILE A 87 3.58 5.40 3.62
C ILE A 87 4.60 6.15 4.48
N GLU A 88 4.95 5.64 5.65
CA GLU A 88 5.92 6.28 6.54
C GLU A 88 7.31 6.37 5.91
N VAL A 89 7.75 5.30 5.25
CA VAL A 89 9.07 5.21 4.64
C VAL A 89 9.16 6.07 3.38
N ASN A 90 8.15 6.03 2.50
CA ASN A 90 8.20 6.66 1.17
C ASN A 90 7.53 8.03 1.11
N PHE A 91 6.60 8.31 2.01
CA PHE A 91 5.75 9.51 2.00
C PHE A 91 5.75 10.22 3.36
N PHE A 92 6.89 10.25 4.05
CA PHE A 92 7.06 10.91 5.35
C PHE A 92 6.54 12.37 5.39
N GLY A 93 6.52 13.09 4.26
CA GLY A 93 5.93 14.44 4.14
C GLY A 93 4.40 14.49 3.96
N LEU A 94 3.79 13.36 3.60
CA LEU A 94 2.34 13.19 3.39
C LEU A 94 1.67 12.39 4.52
N LYS A 95 2.23 12.39 5.73
CA LYS A 95 1.65 11.70 6.91
C LYS A 95 0.16 12.04 7.13
N LYS A 96 -0.30 13.20 6.67
CA LYS A 96 -1.71 13.62 6.69
C LYS A 96 -2.65 12.74 5.84
N LEU A 97 -2.12 11.93 4.92
CA LEU A 97 -2.88 10.99 4.10
C LEU A 97 -3.00 9.60 4.74
N ILE A 98 -2.18 9.28 5.76
CA ILE A 98 -2.24 7.99 6.49
C ILE A 98 -3.65 7.69 7.02
N PRO A 99 -4.36 8.63 7.69
CA PRO A 99 -5.69 8.33 8.22
C PRO A 99 -6.70 7.97 7.13
N LYS A 100 -6.62 8.62 5.97
CA LYS A 100 -7.49 8.33 4.82
C LYS A 100 -7.21 6.94 4.25
N LEU A 101 -5.93 6.59 4.13
CA LEU A 101 -5.50 5.29 3.63
C LEU A 101 -5.94 4.15 4.55
N VAL A 102 -5.80 4.32 5.87
CA VAL A 102 -6.26 3.34 6.87
C VAL A 102 -7.79 3.20 6.84
N SER A 103 -8.54 4.30 6.71
CA SER A 103 -10.00 4.24 6.65
C SER A 103 -10.54 3.45 5.45
N LEU A 104 -9.83 3.46 4.31
CA LEU A 104 -10.25 2.71 3.12
C LEU A 104 -10.08 1.19 3.30
N VAL A 105 -9.02 0.76 3.99
CA VAL A 105 -8.80 -0.66 4.33
C VAL A 105 -9.90 -1.15 5.29
N GLN A 106 -10.27 -0.33 6.27
CA GLN A 106 -11.32 -0.66 7.24
C GLN A 106 -12.71 -0.76 6.63
N LEU A 107 -13.04 0.11 5.65
CA LEU A 107 -14.32 0.05 4.94
C LEU A 107 -14.47 -1.23 4.12
N GLY A 108 -13.40 -1.75 3.51
CA GLY A 108 -13.40 -3.05 2.83
C GLY A 108 -13.63 -4.24 3.77
N SER A 109 -13.26 -4.12 5.05
CA SER A 109 -13.47 -5.16 6.07
C SER A 109 -14.87 -5.17 6.71
N THR A 110 -15.71 -4.16 6.41
CA THR A 110 -17.03 -3.99 7.04
C THR A 110 -18.19 -4.57 6.20
N GLN A 111 -17.93 -5.31 5.12
CA GLN A 111 -18.97 -6.13 4.49
C GLN A 111 -19.16 -7.44 5.27
N LYS A 112 -20.03 -7.41 6.28
CA LYS A 112 -20.77 -8.57 6.77
C LYS A 112 -22.05 -8.74 5.96
#